data_AF-A0A955YAI8-F1
#
_entry.id   AF-A0A955YAI8-F1
#
_cell.length_a   1.000
_cell.length_b   1.000
_cell.length_c   1.000
_cell.angle_alpha   90.00
_cell.angle_beta   90.00
_cell.angle_gamma   90.00
#
_symmetry.space_group_name_H-M   'P 1'
#
loop_
_entity.id
_entity.type
_entity.pdbx_description
1 polymer ?
#
loop_
_entity_poly.entity_id
_entity_poly.type
_entity_poly.pdbx_seq_one_letter_code
_entity_poly.pdbx_strand_id
1 'polypeptide(L)'
;MNLDAAVARYLPQGKMAEGFARGKMKGDPAYAAVLGLLRPGMRVLDVGCGNGYVAGAFLERGAQVVGVDSSESGLAFARKKYPKARWVQREVSDEVLAELEE
;
A
#
# COMPACT_ATOMS: atom_id res chain seq x y z
N MET A 1 -16.14 -9.28 1.66
CA MET A 1 -16.01 -8.28 2.75
C MET A 1 -16.84 -7.06 2.35
N ASN A 2 -17.72 -6.53 3.22
CA ASN A 2 -18.48 -5.31 2.90
C ASN A 2 -17.52 -4.11 2.76
N LEU A 3 -17.70 -3.29 1.72
CA LEU A 3 -16.93 -2.07 1.48
C LEU A 3 -16.89 -1.18 2.72
N ASP A 4 -17.99 -1.03 3.45
CA ASP A 4 -18.02 -0.19 4.64
C ASP A 4 -17.20 -0.79 5.80
N ALA A 5 -17.17 -2.11 5.96
CA ALA A 5 -16.30 -2.77 6.94
C ALA A 5 -14.83 -2.71 6.55
N ALA A 6 -14.55 -2.78 5.24
CA ALA A 6 -13.21 -2.55 4.74
C ALA A 6 -12.80 -1.10 5.02
N VAL A 7 -13.68 -0.14 4.70
CA VAL A 7 -13.44 1.30 4.76
C VAL A 7 -13.38 1.86 6.19
N ALA A 8 -14.14 1.29 7.13
CA ALA A 8 -14.18 1.73 8.52
C ALA A 8 -12.79 1.76 9.19
N ARG A 9 -11.86 0.92 8.70
CA ARG A 9 -10.46 0.91 9.16
C ARG A 9 -9.66 2.18 8.78
N TYR A 10 -10.24 3.10 7.99
CA TYR A 10 -9.61 4.31 7.47
C TYR A 10 -10.15 5.61 8.09
N LEU A 11 -11.29 5.55 8.78
CA LEU A 11 -11.86 6.71 9.48
C LEU A 11 -10.89 7.37 10.48
N PRO A 12 -10.06 6.63 11.25
CA PRO A 12 -9.11 7.25 12.19
C PRO A 12 -7.93 7.96 11.51
N GLN A 13 -7.76 7.82 10.19
CA GLN A 13 -6.56 8.24 9.45
C GLN A 13 -6.77 9.53 8.65
N GLY A 14 -7.93 10.17 8.83
CA GLY A 14 -8.30 11.41 8.17
C GLY A 14 -9.08 11.20 6.86
N LYS A 15 -9.85 12.23 6.50
CA LYS A 15 -10.80 12.18 5.37
C LYS A 15 -10.14 11.89 4.01
N MET A 16 -8.88 12.29 3.84
CA MET A 16 -8.14 12.05 2.58
C MET A 16 -7.79 10.56 2.42
N ALA A 17 -7.32 9.90 3.47
CA ALA A 17 -7.03 8.47 3.47
C ALA A 17 -8.30 7.63 3.26
N GLU A 18 -9.42 8.06 3.86
CA GLU A 18 -10.73 7.43 3.63
C GLU A 18 -11.22 7.62 2.19
N GLY A 19 -11.09 8.83 1.62
CA GLY A 19 -11.49 9.12 0.25
C GLY A 19 -10.70 8.29 -0.77
N PHE A 20 -9.38 8.20 -0.59
CA PHE A 20 -8.51 7.39 -1.44
C PHE A 20 -8.86 5.89 -1.34
N ALA A 21 -9.02 5.38 -0.12
CA ALA A 21 -9.47 4.02 0.16
C ALA A 21 -10.78 3.68 -0.53
N ARG A 22 -11.79 4.56 -0.40
CA ARG A 22 -13.11 4.39 -1.03
C ARG A 22 -12.97 4.42 -2.55
N GLY A 23 -12.19 5.33 -3.11
CA GLY A 23 -11.96 5.43 -4.56
C GLY A 23 -11.35 4.16 -5.15
N LYS A 24 -10.27 3.65 -4.55
CA LYS A 24 -9.59 2.42 -5.00
C LYS A 24 -10.45 1.17 -4.82
N MET A 25 -11.13 1.04 -3.69
CA MET A 25 -11.92 -0.15 -3.36
C MET A 25 -13.31 -0.19 -4.00
N LYS A 26 -13.86 0.94 -4.45
CA LYS A 26 -15.18 0.98 -5.13
C LYS A 26 -15.16 0.46 -6.56
N GLY A 27 -13.99 0.20 -7.15
CA GLY A 27 -13.92 -0.39 -8.48
C GLY A 27 -12.85 0.23 -9.37
N ASP A 28 -11.69 0.61 -8.84
CA ASP A 28 -10.54 0.88 -9.70
C ASP A 28 -10.14 -0.43 -10.42
N PRO A 29 -10.28 -0.52 -11.75
CA PRO A 29 -10.01 -1.75 -12.48
C PRO A 29 -8.53 -2.14 -12.44
N ALA A 30 -7.62 -1.16 -12.35
CA ALA A 30 -6.19 -1.45 -12.23
C ALA A 30 -5.89 -2.07 -10.86
N TYR A 31 -6.51 -1.56 -9.79
CA TYR A 31 -6.40 -2.15 -8.47
C TYR A 31 -6.95 -3.57 -8.42
N ALA A 32 -8.14 -3.81 -9.00
CA ALA A 32 -8.73 -5.14 -9.08
C ALA A 32 -7.87 -6.11 -9.89
N ALA A 33 -7.34 -5.67 -11.04
CA ALA A 33 -6.45 -6.48 -11.87
C ALA A 33 -5.18 -6.88 -11.13
N VAL A 34 -4.49 -5.92 -10.49
CA VAL A 34 -3.27 -6.20 -9.69
C VAL A 34 -3.57 -7.22 -8.59
N LEU A 35 -4.67 -7.05 -7.85
CA LEU A 35 -5.08 -8.00 -6.82
C LEU A 35 -5.38 -9.41 -7.35
N GLY A 36 -5.81 -9.54 -8.60
CA GLY A 36 -6.03 -10.81 -9.28
C GLY A 36 -4.74 -11.51 -9.73
N LEU A 37 -3.63 -10.77 -9.85
CA LEU A 37 -2.32 -11.33 -10.23
C LEU A 37 -1.52 -11.85 -9.04
N LEU A 38 -1.88 -11.45 -7.81
CA LEU A 38 -1.11 -11.81 -6.62
C LEU A 38 -1.21 -13.31 -6.32
N ARG A 39 -0.06 -13.89 -5.95
CA ARG A 39 0.04 -15.26 -5.46
C ARG A 39 0.70 -15.27 -4.08
N PRO A 40 0.37 -16.22 -3.20
CA PRO A 40 1.11 -16.40 -1.94
C PRO A 40 2.61 -16.52 -2.18
N GLY A 41 3.42 -15.85 -1.34
CA GLY A 41 4.87 -15.79 -1.45
C GLY A 41 5.42 -14.83 -2.52
N MET A 42 4.57 -14.22 -3.34
CA MET A 42 5.03 -13.27 -4.36
C MET A 42 5.61 -12.02 -3.69
N ARG A 43 6.77 -11.55 -4.17
CA ARG A 43 7.40 -10.33 -3.70
C ARG A 43 6.78 -9.12 -4.41
N VAL A 44 6.36 -8.13 -3.65
CA VAL A 44 5.74 -6.90 -4.16
C VAL A 44 6.47 -5.69 -3.58
N LEU A 45 6.82 -4.76 -4.45
CA LEU A 45 7.29 -3.42 -4.09
C LEU A 45 6.13 -2.44 -4.30
N ASP A 46 5.68 -1.79 -3.23
CA ASP A 46 4.63 -0.76 -3.27
C ASP A 46 5.29 0.63 -3.15
N VAL A 47 5.32 1.36 -4.26
CA VAL A 47 6.03 2.65 -4.40
C VAL A 47 5.06 3.80 -4.19
N GLY A 48 5.34 4.71 -3.26
CA GLY A 48 4.36 5.69 -2.79
C GLY A 48 3.29 5.05 -1.92
N CYS A 49 3.69 4.13 -1.03
CA CYS A 49 2.76 3.28 -0.29
C CYS A 49 1.94 4.02 0.78
N GLY A 50 2.34 5.25 1.14
CA GLY A 50 1.75 6.07 2.18
C GLY A 50 1.62 5.31 3.50
N ASN A 51 0.38 5.16 3.96
CA ASN A 51 0.03 4.45 5.19
C ASN A 51 -0.07 2.91 5.05
N GLY A 52 0.35 2.37 3.90
CA GLY A 52 0.42 0.93 3.64
C GLY A 52 -0.93 0.27 3.31
N TYR A 53 -1.94 1.04 2.92
CA TYR A 53 -3.27 0.53 2.62
C TYR A 53 -3.27 -0.63 1.62
N VAL A 54 -2.73 -0.35 0.43
CA VAL A 54 -2.79 -1.21 -0.74
C VAL A 54 -1.93 -2.44 -0.48
N ALA A 55 -0.72 -2.22 0.04
CA ALA A 55 0.11 -3.25 0.66
C ALA A 55 -0.65 -4.14 1.67
N GLY A 56 -1.57 -3.62 2.49
CA GLY A 56 -2.41 -4.42 3.37
C GLY A 56 -3.23 -5.50 2.63
N ALA A 57 -3.86 -5.12 1.52
CA ALA A 57 -4.62 -6.07 0.68
C ALA A 57 -3.70 -7.08 -0.04
N PHE A 58 -2.45 -6.70 -0.29
CA PHE A 58 -1.43 -7.60 -0.85
C PHE A 58 -0.98 -8.63 0.19
N LEU A 59 -0.74 -8.20 1.42
CA LEU A 59 -0.41 -9.06 2.56
C LEU A 59 -1.53 -10.06 2.85
N GLU A 60 -2.80 -9.65 2.79
CA GLU A 60 -3.96 -10.54 2.96
C GLU A 60 -4.00 -11.67 1.92
N ARG A 61 -3.40 -11.46 0.73
CA ARG A 61 -3.25 -12.48 -0.33
C ARG A 61 -1.96 -13.31 -0.19
N GLY A 62 -1.22 -13.12 0.90
CA GLY A 62 0.00 -13.85 1.19
C GLY A 62 1.24 -13.33 0.47
N ALA A 63 1.20 -12.14 -0.15
CA ALA A 63 2.38 -11.53 -0.73
C ALA A 63 3.39 -11.09 0.35
N GLN A 64 4.66 -11.04 -0.02
CA GLN A 64 5.74 -10.43 0.77
C GLN A 64 5.96 -9.00 0.29
N VAL A 65 5.63 -8.02 1.12
CA VAL A 65 5.57 -6.62 0.69
C VAL A 65 6.72 -5.80 1.26
N VAL A 66 7.34 -5.00 0.41
CA VAL A 66 8.16 -3.85 0.79
C VAL A 66 7.43 -2.58 0.34
N GLY A 67 7.11 -1.69 1.28
CA GLY A 67 6.54 -0.38 0.98
C GLY A 67 7.59 0.72 1.08
N VAL A 68 7.57 1.64 0.12
CA VAL A 68 8.46 2.82 0.08
C VAL A 68 7.63 4.08 -0.01
N ASP A 69 7.92 5.07 0.84
CA ASP A 69 7.30 6.39 0.81
C ASP A 69 8.24 7.45 1.41
N SER A 70 8.10 8.72 1.03
CA SER A 70 8.86 9.81 1.64
C SER A 70 8.27 10.27 2.98
N SER A 71 6.97 10.02 3.20
CA SER A 71 6.22 10.43 4.38
C SER A 71 6.46 9.51 5.58
N GLU A 72 7.29 9.96 6.53
CA GLU A 72 7.50 9.21 7.79
C GLU A 72 6.22 9.07 8.61
N SER A 73 5.32 10.06 8.58
CA SER A 73 4.04 9.97 9.29
C SER A 73 3.12 8.90 8.71
N GLY A 74 3.11 8.72 7.38
CA GLY A 74 2.45 7.61 6.72
C GLY A 74 3.07 6.26 7.10
N LEU A 75 4.40 6.16 7.02
CA LEU A 75 5.12 4.92 7.33
C LEU A 75 5.01 4.52 8.80
N ALA A 76 4.96 5.47 9.74
CA ALA A 76 4.72 5.18 11.15
C ALA A 76 3.38 4.44 11.34
N PHE A 77 2.35 4.85 10.60
CA PHE A 77 1.06 4.16 10.60
C PHE A 77 1.16 2.78 9.93
N ALA A 78 1.83 2.69 8.78
CA ALA A 78 2.02 1.45 8.03
C ALA A 78 2.73 0.38 8.88
N ARG A 79 3.82 0.76 9.56
CA ARG A 79 4.58 -0.10 10.49
C ARG A 79 3.71 -0.63 11.62
N LYS A 80 2.89 0.23 12.23
CA LYS A 80 1.98 -0.15 13.33
C LYS A 80 0.89 -1.11 12.87
N LYS A 81 0.26 -0.83 11.73
CA LYS A 81 -0.92 -1.58 11.26
C LYS A 81 -0.56 -2.86 10.52
N TYR A 82 0.56 -2.87 9.81
CA TYR A 82 1.01 -3.97 8.94
C TYR A 82 2.46 -4.37 9.27
N PRO A 83 2.72 -4.87 10.49
CA PRO A 83 4.08 -5.17 10.95
C PRO A 83 4.76 -6.33 10.19
N LYS A 84 4.02 -7.07 9.35
CA LYS A 84 4.55 -8.17 8.53
C LYS A 84 5.23 -7.69 7.24
N ALA A 85 5.01 -6.45 6.82
CA ALA A 85 5.70 -5.85 5.69
C ALA A 85 6.95 -5.10 6.14
N ARG A 86 7.89 -4.91 5.19
CA ARG A 86 9.03 -4.01 5.38
C ARG A 86 8.65 -2.62 4.90
N TRP A 87 9.03 -1.59 5.66
CA TRP A 87 8.71 -0.20 5.37
C TRP A 87 10.00 0.64 5.31
N VAL A 88 10.23 1.30 4.19
CA VAL A 88 11.45 2.06 3.93
C VAL A 88 11.07 3.51 3.65
N GLN A 89 11.64 4.43 4.43
CA GLN A 89 11.50 5.86 4.14
C GLN A 89 12.48 6.23 3.03
N ARG A 90 11.97 6.62 1.87
CA ARG A 90 12.76 7.06 0.73
C ARG A 90 11.89 7.84 -0.25
N GLU A 91 12.46 8.90 -0.80
CA GLU A 91 11.87 9.63 -1.92
C GLU A 91 12.10 8.88 -3.22
N VAL A 92 11.09 8.88 -4.09
CA VAL A 92 11.18 8.24 -5.41
C VAL A 92 11.31 9.36 -6.41
N SER A 93 12.53 9.55 -6.87
CA SER A 93 12.96 10.65 -7.73
C SER A 93 13.77 10.11 -8.91
N ASP A 94 14.16 11.00 -9.83
CA ASP A 94 14.93 10.62 -11.02
C ASP A 94 16.28 9.98 -10.66
N GLU A 95 16.86 10.33 -9.51
CA GLU A 95 18.09 9.69 -9.01
C GLU A 95 17.89 8.18 -8.77
N VAL A 96 16.71 7.77 -8.28
CA VAL A 96 16.40 6.35 -8.09
C VAL A 96 16.25 5.62 -9.43
N LEU A 97 15.77 6.31 -10.48
CA LEU A 97 15.70 5.70 -11.81
C LEU A 97 17.10 5.45 -12.37
N ALA A 98 18.02 6.40 -12.20
CA ALA A 98 19.41 6.23 -12.62
C ALA A 98 20.12 5.07 -11.91
N GLU A 99 19.77 4.77 -10.65
CA GLU A 99 20.28 3.59 -9.91
C GLU A 99 19.72 2.25 -10.42
N LEU A 100 18.59 2.25 -11.15
CA LEU A 100 17.93 1.05 -11.65
C LEU A 100 18.28 0.70 -13.11
N GLU A 101 18.93 1.61 -13.82
CA GLU A 101 19.34 1.45 -15.22
C GLU A 101 20.71 0.75 -15.40
N GLU A 102 21.19 0.02 -14.38
CA GLU A 102 22.36 -0.88 -14.51
C GLU A 102 22.19 -1.97 -15.57
#